data_AF-A0A2D7YRD7-F1
#
_entry.id   AF-A0A2D7YRD7-F1
#
_cell.length_a   1.000
_cell.length_b   1.000
_cell.length_c   1.000
_cell.angle_alpha   90.00
_cell.angle_beta   90.00
_cell.angle_gamma   90.00
#
_symmetry.space_group_name_H-M   'P 1'
#
loop_
_entity.id
_entity.type
_entity.pdbx_description
1 polymer ?
#
loop_
_entity_poly.entity_id
_entity_poly.type
_entity_poly.pdbx_seq_one_letter_code
_entity_poly.pdbx_strand_id
1 'polypeptide(L)'
;MTQGVGTLTAEQALTSLRDMTADLEPIQLPEYQARIKKAQALMQANGIDAMYLNAGTNLTYFTGLQWYASERLVGAIVPAQGDVTLIAPAFEVGSL
;
A
#
# COMPACT_ATOMS: atom_id res chain seq x y z
N MET A 1 10.18 4.84 -42.88
CA MET A 1 10.03 6.15 -42.22
C MET A 1 9.55 5.88 -40.80
N THR A 2 10.37 6.17 -39.78
CA THR A 2 10.01 5.97 -38.37
C THR A 2 9.17 7.14 -37.87
N GLN A 3 7.91 6.89 -37.51
CA GLN A 3 7.07 7.89 -36.84
C GLN A 3 7.54 8.07 -35.38
N GLY A 4 7.59 9.31 -34.90
CA GLY A 4 7.79 9.62 -33.47
C GLY A 4 9.23 9.78 -32.99
N VAL A 5 10.24 9.71 -33.87
CA VAL A 5 11.65 9.96 -33.49
C VAL A 5 12.08 11.33 -33.97
N GLY A 6 12.52 12.20 -33.06
CA GLY A 6 13.07 13.53 -33.37
C GLY A 6 12.04 14.57 -33.82
N THR A 7 10.74 14.37 -33.52
CA THR A 7 9.65 15.22 -34.01
C THR A 7 9.35 16.44 -33.15
N LEU A 8 9.90 16.53 -31.93
CA LEU A 8 9.64 17.60 -30.96
C LEU A 8 10.94 18.16 -30.41
N THR A 9 10.94 19.47 -30.11
CA THR A 9 11.97 20.08 -29.25
C THR A 9 11.74 19.70 -27.79
N ALA A 10 12.75 19.89 -26.93
CA ALA A 10 12.63 19.66 -25.49
C ALA A 10 11.49 20.51 -24.87
N GLU A 11 11.32 21.76 -25.30
CA GLU A 11 10.26 22.66 -24.83
C GLU A 11 8.85 22.17 -25.22
N GLN A 12 8.68 21.70 -26.46
CA GLN A 12 7.41 21.13 -26.92
C GLN A 12 7.05 19.85 -26.17
N ALA A 13 8.03 18.98 -25.91
CA ALA A 13 7.83 17.77 -25.13
C ALA A 13 7.43 18.08 -23.69
N LEU A 14 8.10 19.05 -23.05
CA LEU A 14 7.78 19.48 -21.69
C LEU A 14 6.37 20.08 -21.59
N THR A 15 5.97 20.90 -22.57
CA THR A 15 4.63 21.51 -22.62
C THR A 15 3.52 20.46 -22.83
N SER A 16 3.85 19.31 -23.42
CA SER A 16 2.89 18.23 -23.63
C SER A 16 2.64 17.36 -22.40
N LEU A 17 3.44 17.51 -21.33
CA LEU A 17 3.22 16.80 -20.08
C LEU A 17 1.92 17.26 -19.43
N ARG A 18 1.11 16.29 -19.02
CA ARG A 18 -0.12 16.50 -18.26
C ARG A 18 -0.17 15.50 -17.12
N ASP A 19 -0.88 15.86 -16.06
CA ASP A 19 -1.17 14.93 -14.98
C ASP A 19 -2.04 13.78 -15.52
N MET A 20 -1.45 12.58 -15.58
CA MET A 20 -2.13 11.37 -16.04
C MET A 20 -2.98 10.70 -14.95
N THR A 21 -2.99 11.26 -13.74
CA THR A 21 -3.68 10.71 -12.57
C THR A 21 -4.86 11.57 -12.12
N ALA A 22 -5.17 12.64 -12.87
CA ALA A 22 -6.18 13.63 -12.52
C ALA A 22 -7.61 13.05 -12.35
N ASP A 23 -7.88 11.89 -12.95
CA ASP A 23 -9.15 11.17 -12.92
C ASP A 23 -9.13 9.93 -12.01
N LEU A 24 -8.04 9.70 -11.27
CA LEU A 24 -7.91 8.56 -10.36
C LEU A 24 -8.32 8.92 -8.94
N GLU A 25 -9.06 8.02 -8.30
CA GLU A 25 -9.35 8.09 -6.87
C GLU A 25 -8.39 7.18 -6.09
N PRO A 26 -7.79 7.68 -4.99
CA PRO A 26 -7.02 6.83 -4.08
C PRO A 26 -7.87 5.71 -3.49
N ILE A 27 -7.22 4.62 -3.07
CA ILE A 27 -7.89 3.52 -2.36
C ILE A 27 -8.50 4.07 -1.06
N GLN A 28 -9.80 3.85 -0.89
CA GLN A 28 -10.55 4.35 0.25
C GLN A 28 -10.61 3.31 1.39
N LEU A 29 -10.91 3.76 2.60
CA LEU A 29 -11.04 2.92 3.79
C LEU A 29 -11.91 1.65 3.60
N PRO A 30 -13.07 1.69 2.92
CA PRO A 30 -13.89 0.50 2.71
C PRO A 30 -13.17 -0.62 1.95
N GLU A 31 -12.27 -0.28 1.02
CA GLU A 31 -11.52 -1.27 0.27
C GLU A 31 -10.46 -1.96 1.15
N TYR A 32 -9.75 -1.20 2.00
CA TYR A 32 -8.84 -1.79 2.99
C TYR A 32 -9.56 -2.73 3.95
N GLN A 33 -10.75 -2.35 4.44
CA GLN A 33 -11.59 -3.21 5.27
C GLN A 33 -12.01 -4.48 4.53
N ALA A 34 -12.36 -4.39 3.25
CA ALA A 34 -12.70 -5.55 2.42
C ALA A 34 -11.50 -6.50 2.23
N ARG A 35 -10.29 -5.96 2.04
CA ARG A 35 -9.05 -6.74 1.94
C ARG A 35 -8.77 -7.50 3.24
N ILE A 36 -8.89 -6.86 4.40
CA ILE A 36 -8.74 -7.51 5.71
C ILE A 36 -9.78 -8.61 5.91
N LYS A 37 -11.07 -8.33 5.64
CA LYS A 37 -12.14 -9.34 5.76
C LYS A 37 -11.89 -10.56 4.87
N LYS A 38 -11.43 -10.33 3.64
CA LYS A 38 -11.06 -11.41 2.71
C LYS A 38 -9.90 -12.24 3.26
N ALA A 39 -8.86 -11.60 3.79
CA ALA A 39 -7.74 -12.30 4.41
C ALA A 39 -8.20 -13.14 5.61
N GLN A 40 -9.01 -12.58 6.50
CA GLN A 40 -9.58 -13.27 7.66
C GLN A 40 -10.42 -14.49 7.27
N ALA A 41 -11.25 -14.39 6.24
CA ALA A 41 -12.02 -15.53 5.73
C ALA A 41 -11.10 -16.66 5.22
N LEU A 42 -10.02 -16.31 4.50
CA LEU A 42 -9.03 -17.29 4.04
C LEU A 42 -8.24 -17.89 5.20
N MET A 43 -7.89 -17.08 6.21
CA MET A 43 -7.20 -17.54 7.41
C MET A 43 -8.03 -18.58 8.16
N GLN A 44 -9.32 -18.29 8.40
CA GLN A 44 -10.25 -19.24 9.03
C GLN A 44 -10.41 -20.54 8.23
N ALA A 45 -10.54 -20.44 6.89
CA ALA A 45 -10.65 -21.60 6.03
C ALA A 45 -9.39 -22.49 6.01
N ASN A 46 -8.22 -21.94 6.33
CA ASN A 46 -6.93 -22.65 6.33
C ASN A 46 -6.39 -22.92 7.74
N GLY A 47 -7.15 -22.65 8.81
CA GLY A 47 -6.70 -22.85 10.19
C GLY A 47 -5.51 -21.97 10.60
N ILE A 48 -5.45 -20.73 10.09
CA ILE A 48 -4.42 -19.73 10.42
C ILE A 48 -5.00 -18.75 11.44
N ASP A 49 -4.41 -18.66 12.63
CA ASP A 49 -4.94 -17.80 13.70
C ASP A 49 -4.54 -16.33 13.57
N ALA A 50 -3.35 -16.05 13.01
CA ALA A 50 -2.82 -14.71 12.86
C ALA A 50 -1.86 -14.59 11.66
N MET A 51 -1.83 -13.41 11.05
CA MET A 51 -0.90 -13.05 9.98
C MET A 51 -0.12 -11.79 10.39
N TYR A 52 1.21 -11.86 10.34
CA TYR A 52 2.06 -10.69 10.48
C TYR A 52 2.33 -10.05 9.11
N LEU A 53 2.06 -8.75 9.02
CA LEU A 53 2.32 -7.91 7.86
C LEU A 53 3.54 -7.04 8.17
N ASN A 54 4.69 -7.41 7.59
CA ASN A 54 5.88 -6.59 7.69
C ASN A 54 5.71 -5.26 6.94
N ALA A 55 6.38 -4.20 7.42
CA ALA A 55 6.52 -2.94 6.69
C ALA A 55 6.96 -3.19 5.23
N GLY A 56 6.37 -2.42 4.31
CA GLY A 56 6.49 -2.61 2.86
C GLY A 56 5.14 -2.80 2.17
N THR A 57 5.16 -3.42 0.99
CA THR A 57 4.00 -3.47 0.09
C THR A 57 2.79 -4.19 0.67
N ASN A 58 2.99 -5.25 1.45
CA ASN A 58 1.88 -5.96 2.10
C ASN A 58 1.18 -5.10 3.15
N LEU A 59 1.94 -4.36 3.96
CA LEU A 59 1.36 -3.43 4.93
C LEU A 59 0.57 -2.33 4.20
N THR A 60 1.14 -1.73 3.16
CA THR A 60 0.46 -0.71 2.35
C THR A 60 -0.79 -1.26 1.68
N TYR A 61 -0.76 -2.50 1.19
CA TYR A 61 -1.91 -3.14 0.57
C TYR A 61 -3.07 -3.32 1.55
N PHE A 62 -2.81 -3.74 2.78
CA PHE A 62 -3.89 -4.01 3.74
C PHE A 62 -4.32 -2.81 4.57
N THR A 63 -3.43 -1.83 4.76
CA THR A 63 -3.67 -0.71 5.71
C THR A 63 -3.50 0.68 5.10
N GLY A 64 -2.90 0.79 3.91
CA GLY A 64 -2.51 2.07 3.31
C GLY A 64 -1.24 2.68 3.88
N LEU A 65 -0.70 2.17 4.99
CA LEU A 65 0.52 2.69 5.61
C LEU A 65 1.73 2.43 4.72
N GLN A 66 2.49 3.48 4.43
CA GLN A 66 3.68 3.45 3.58
C GLN A 66 4.96 3.45 4.42
N TRP A 67 5.08 2.48 5.33
CA TRP A 67 6.28 2.29 6.12
C TRP A 67 7.31 1.45 5.37
N TYR A 68 8.59 1.83 5.50
CA TYR A 68 9.70 1.08 4.93
C TYR A 68 10.21 0.04 5.92
N ALA A 69 10.59 -1.13 5.39
CA ALA A 69 11.26 -2.13 6.20
C ALA A 69 12.63 -1.63 6.64
N SER A 70 12.94 -1.82 7.92
CA SER A 70 14.25 -1.57 8.52
C SER A 70 14.67 -2.79 9.34
N GLU A 71 15.73 -2.66 10.13
CA GLU A 71 16.08 -3.64 11.16
C GLU A 71 15.05 -3.70 12.30
N ARG A 72 14.23 -2.66 12.46
CA ARG A 72 13.20 -2.59 13.51
C ARG A 72 11.96 -3.34 13.06
N LEU A 73 11.43 -4.16 13.97
CA LEU A 73 10.15 -4.85 13.77
C LEU A 73 9.02 -3.82 13.76
N VAL A 74 8.53 -3.53 12.56
CA VAL A 74 7.47 -2.56 12.28
C VAL A 74 6.48 -3.20 11.32
N GLY A 75 5.19 -3.13 11.63
CA GLY A 75 4.17 -3.80 10.83
C GLY A 75 2.80 -3.85 11.49
N ALA A 76 2.01 -4.85 11.11
CA ALA A 76 0.69 -5.10 11.67
C ALA A 76 0.45 -6.59 11.91
N ILE A 77 -0.29 -6.93 12.96
CA ILE A 77 -0.88 -8.26 13.16
C ILE A 77 -2.34 -8.19 12.75
N VAL A 78 -2.72 -9.08 11.84
CA VAL A 78 -4.12 -9.35 11.46
C VAL A 78 -4.53 -10.67 12.12
N PRO A 79 -5.42 -10.67 13.13
CA PRO A 79 -5.96 -11.92 13.67
C PRO A 79 -7.02 -12.49 12.73
N ALA A 80 -7.29 -13.80 12.80
CA ALA A 80 -8.33 -14.47 12.03
C ALA A 80 -9.74 -13.90 12.30
N GLN A 81 -9.94 -13.33 13.49
CA GLN A 81 -11.14 -12.62 13.89
C GLN A 81 -10.76 -11.46 14.81
N GLY A 82 -11.37 -10.29 14.59
CA GLY A 82 -11.09 -9.07 15.37
C GLY A 82 -10.30 -8.03 14.59
N ASP A 83 -9.79 -7.04 15.32
CA ASP A 83 -9.17 -5.85 14.74
C ASP A 83 -7.67 -6.02 14.48
N VAL A 84 -7.19 -5.27 13.48
CA VAL A 84 -5.76 -5.21 13.14
C VAL A 84 -5.01 -4.40 14.20
N THR A 85 -3.88 -4.92 14.66
CA THR A 85 -3.01 -4.24 15.64
C THR A 85 -1.69 -3.84 15.01
N LEU A 86 -1.28 -2.58 15.15
CA LEU A 86 0.02 -2.10 14.65
C LEU A 86 1.13 -2.40 15.66
N ILE A 87 2.30 -2.76 15.15
CA ILE A 87 3.53 -2.93 15.92
C ILE A 87 4.52 -1.90 15.42
N ALA A 88 5.02 -1.07 16.34
CA ALA A 88 6.06 -0.10 16.07
C ALA A 88 6.90 0.13 17.35
N PRO A 89 8.18 0.54 17.21
CA PRO A 89 8.97 1.05 18.31
C PRO A 89 8.26 2.22 19.01
N ALA A 90 8.26 2.22 20.34
CA ALA A 90 7.49 3.20 21.13
C ALA A 90 7.83 4.66 20.82
N PHE A 91 9.08 4.96 20.44
CA PHE A 91 9.50 6.32 20.12
C PHE A 91 9.02 6.79 18.72
N GLU A 92 8.52 5.90 17.88
CA GLU A 92 8.06 6.21 16.52
C GLU A 92 6.55 6.52 16.45
N VAL A 93 5.83 6.40 17.57
CA VAL A 93 4.36 6.63 17.67
C VAL A 93 3.94 8.05 17.22
N GLY A 94 4.87 9.01 17.16
CA GLY A 94 4.62 10.38 16.67
C GLY A 94 5.27 10.72 15.31
N SER A 95 6.01 9.80 14.71
CA SER A 95 6.78 10.04 13.46
C SER A 95 6.41 9.11 12.31
N LEU A 96 5.49 8.17 12.54
CA LEU A 96 5.03 7.16 11.58
C LEU A 96 3.72 7.51 10.88
#